data_AF-A0A348TTC9-F1
#
_entry.id   AF-A0A348TTC9-F1
#
_cell.length_a   1.000
_cell.length_b   1.000
_cell.length_c   1.000
_cell.angle_alpha   90.00
_cell.angle_beta   90.00
_cell.angle_gamma   90.00
#
_symmetry.space_group_name_H-M   'P 1'
#
loop_
_entity.id
_entity.type
_entity.pdbx_description
1 polymer ?
#
loop_
_entity_poly.entity_id
_entity_poly.type
_entity_poly.pdbx_seq_one_letter_code
_entity_poly.pdbx_strand_id
1 'polypeptide(L)'
;GFLGATIAYAFNRGVNRGLFSNEAGQGSAPIAHAAAKAEHPVSEGMVAILEPFIDTIVICSITGLTLLSSGVWNEKHQNDFSFADLEIMEGGLSEDADGGRLFNHFNNQGWVNSESLVPFQGELAVKEGRIKSEATVLHARSIAEDVVVSDNEGLFSGVLLIQKGRLQETTGITFSGRSLIHSAPLTAIAFNKGLFGDYGQYIVAIGLLLFAFSTAISWSYYGGRSVTYLFGVKYVNYYRVLYVIGFFLAAIIDTTIVWTFAGIA
;
A
#
# COMPACT_ATOMS: atom_id res chain seq x y z
N GLY A 1 -23.52 16.04 5.28
CA GLY A 1 -22.67 16.95 6.08
C GLY A 1 -21.27 16.37 6.19
N PHE A 2 -20.27 17.21 6.44
CA PHE A 2 -18.84 16.84 6.49
C PHE A 2 -18.55 15.61 7.38
N LEU A 3 -19.09 15.58 8.61
CA LEU A 3 -18.94 14.46 9.54
C LEU A 3 -19.44 13.12 8.95
N GLY A 4 -20.60 13.14 8.30
CA GLY A 4 -21.18 11.96 7.66
C GLY A 4 -20.36 11.48 6.46
N ALA A 5 -19.78 12.41 5.69
CA ALA A 5 -18.89 12.07 4.58
C ALA A 5 -17.59 11.42 5.06
N THR A 6 -16.99 11.95 6.14
CA THR A 6 -15.78 11.37 6.74
C THR A 6 -16.02 9.97 7.29
N ILE A 7 -17.15 9.74 7.99
CA ILE A 7 -17.52 8.41 8.49
C ILE A 7 -17.75 7.44 7.33
N ALA A 8 -18.53 7.84 6.31
CA ALA A 8 -18.78 7.00 5.15
C ALA A 8 -17.49 6.65 4.40
N TYR A 9 -16.56 7.61 4.28
CA TYR A 9 -15.26 7.38 3.67
C TYR A 9 -14.41 6.37 4.46
N ALA A 10 -14.30 6.58 5.78
CA ALA A 10 -13.57 5.67 6.66
C ALA A 10 -14.18 4.26 6.64
N PHE A 11 -15.51 4.16 6.66
CA PHE A 11 -16.24 2.90 6.57
C PHE A 11 -15.95 2.18 5.25
N ASN A 12 -16.10 2.84 4.10
CA ASN A 12 -15.84 2.23 2.79
C ASN A 12 -14.38 1.77 2.67
N ARG A 13 -13.41 2.59 3.10
CA ARG A 13 -11.98 2.21 3.12
C ARG A 13 -11.73 1.01 4.03
N GLY A 14 -12.35 1.01 5.22
CA GLY A 14 -12.22 -0.06 6.21
C GLY A 14 -12.81 -1.38 5.72
N VAL A 15 -14.03 -1.36 5.19
CA VAL A 15 -14.69 -2.55 4.62
C VAL A 15 -13.90 -3.10 3.45
N ASN A 16 -13.52 -2.24 2.48
CA ASN A 16 -12.76 -2.69 1.31
C ASN A 16 -11.46 -3.38 1.73
N ARG A 17 -10.69 -2.79 2.64
CA ARG A 17 -9.44 -3.39 3.13
C ARG A 17 -9.67 -4.64 3.99
N GLY A 18 -10.73 -4.65 4.80
CA GLY A 18 -11.11 -5.78 5.65
C GLY A 18 -11.46 -7.02 4.84
N LEU A 19 -12.23 -6.88 3.76
CA LEU A 19 -12.59 -7.99 2.86
C LEU A 19 -11.37 -8.65 2.21
N PHE A 20 -10.31 -7.86 1.90
CA PHE A 20 -9.05 -8.41 1.39
C PHE A 20 -8.22 -9.13 2.46
N SER A 21 -8.37 -8.76 3.74
CA SER A 21 -7.60 -9.36 4.84
C SER A 21 -8.18 -10.72 5.24
N ASN A 22 -9.49 -10.75 5.48
CA ASN A 22 -10.16 -11.91 6.05
C ASN A 22 -10.91 -12.79 5.03
N GLU A 23 -10.84 -12.44 3.75
CA GLU A 23 -11.47 -13.16 2.64
C GLU A 23 -13.00 -13.35 2.79
N ALA A 24 -13.65 -12.52 3.64
CA ALA A 24 -15.07 -12.66 3.91
C ALA A 24 -15.88 -12.41 2.63
N GLY A 25 -16.76 -13.34 2.30
CA GLY A 25 -17.62 -13.25 1.12
C GLY A 25 -16.94 -13.61 -0.21
N GLN A 26 -15.65 -13.96 -0.23
CA GLN A 26 -14.94 -14.38 -1.45
C GLN A 26 -15.15 -15.87 -1.81
N GLY A 27 -15.53 -16.69 -0.83
CA GLY A 27 -15.79 -18.12 -1.05
C GLY A 27 -14.55 -19.00 -1.19
N SER A 28 -13.35 -18.45 -0.99
CA SER A 28 -12.05 -19.15 -1.01
C SER A 28 -11.82 -20.01 0.24
N ALA A 29 -12.00 -19.46 1.44
CA ALA A 29 -11.75 -20.16 2.71
C ALA A 29 -12.46 -21.54 2.83
N PRO A 30 -13.74 -21.70 2.44
CA PRO A 30 -14.40 -23.01 2.45
C PRO A 30 -13.67 -24.11 1.65
N ILE A 31 -12.84 -23.76 0.67
CA ILE A 31 -12.05 -24.72 -0.12
C ILE A 31 -10.99 -25.42 0.75
N ALA A 32 -10.36 -24.70 1.68
CA ALA A 32 -9.46 -25.29 2.68
C ALA A 32 -10.22 -26.18 3.66
N HIS A 33 -11.28 -25.62 4.26
CA HIS A 33 -12.09 -26.32 5.26
C HIS A 33 -12.74 -27.61 4.73
N ALA A 34 -13.08 -27.66 3.45
CA ALA A 34 -13.60 -28.88 2.83
C ALA A 34 -12.60 -30.06 2.83
N ALA A 35 -11.31 -29.81 3.03
CA ALA A 35 -10.29 -30.84 3.16
C ALA A 35 -10.02 -31.28 4.60
N ALA A 36 -10.58 -30.57 5.59
CA ALA A 36 -10.45 -30.93 6.99
C ALA A 36 -11.21 -32.22 7.30
N LYS A 37 -10.66 -33.03 8.21
CA LYS A 37 -11.34 -34.22 8.73
C LYS A 37 -12.23 -33.80 9.90
N ALA A 38 -13.47 -33.42 9.59
CA ALA A 38 -14.47 -33.08 10.58
C ALA A 38 -15.59 -34.13 10.60
N GLU A 39 -16.11 -34.46 11.79
CA GLU A 39 -17.25 -35.39 11.92
C GLU A 39 -18.54 -34.76 11.37
N HIS A 40 -18.68 -33.44 11.52
CA HIS A 40 -19.86 -32.70 11.08
C HIS A 40 -19.47 -31.40 10.35
N PRO A 41 -20.17 -31.01 9.27
CA PRO A 41 -19.90 -29.75 8.58
C PRO A 41 -19.97 -28.51 9.49
N VAL A 42 -20.86 -28.56 10.49
CA VAL A 42 -21.03 -27.46 11.45
C VAL A 42 -19.80 -27.27 12.34
N SER A 43 -19.11 -28.35 12.74
CA SER A 43 -17.92 -28.20 13.59
C SER A 43 -16.81 -27.50 12.83
N GLU A 44 -16.62 -27.82 11.54
CA GLU A 44 -15.64 -27.14 10.71
C GLU A 44 -16.07 -25.70 10.39
N GLY A 45 -17.36 -25.45 10.17
CA GLY A 45 -17.89 -24.10 10.01
C GLY A 45 -17.63 -23.20 11.23
N MET A 46 -17.67 -23.75 12.44
CA MET A 46 -17.31 -23.01 13.65
C MET A 46 -15.81 -22.68 13.72
N VAL A 47 -14.94 -23.57 13.23
CA VAL A 47 -13.50 -23.31 13.11
C VAL A 47 -13.24 -22.23 12.07
N ALA A 48 -13.92 -22.27 10.93
CA ALA A 48 -13.79 -21.26 9.87
C ALA A 48 -14.11 -19.84 10.35
N ILE A 49 -15.06 -19.69 11.29
CA ILE A 49 -15.39 -18.37 11.88
C ILE A 49 -14.22 -17.80 12.70
N LEU A 50 -13.31 -18.63 13.21
CA LEU A 50 -12.14 -18.15 13.92
C LEU A 50 -11.16 -17.40 13.02
N GLU A 51 -11.12 -17.69 11.72
CA GLU A 51 -10.22 -17.02 10.77
C GLU A 51 -10.46 -15.50 10.72
N PRO A 52 -11.66 -14.98 10.37
CA PRO A 52 -11.91 -13.54 10.36
C PRO A 52 -11.86 -12.93 11.77
N PHE A 53 -12.17 -13.70 12.81
CA PHE A 53 -12.04 -13.21 14.19
C PHE A 53 -10.57 -12.95 14.55
N ILE A 54 -9.68 -13.93 14.35
CA ILE A 54 -8.27 -13.79 14.66
C ILE A 54 -7.66 -12.72 13.76
N ASP A 55 -7.88 -12.79 12.45
CA ASP A 55 -7.31 -11.83 11.49
C ASP A 55 -7.76 -10.40 11.78
N THR A 56 -9.06 -10.13 11.72
CA THR A 56 -9.56 -8.77 11.78
C THR A 56 -9.70 -8.25 13.22
N ILE A 57 -10.32 -9.02 14.11
CA ILE A 57 -10.63 -8.53 15.46
C ILE A 57 -9.39 -8.53 16.34
N VAL A 58 -8.49 -9.50 16.20
CA VAL A 58 -7.27 -9.56 17.01
C VAL A 58 -6.11 -8.88 16.30
N ILE A 59 -5.66 -9.40 15.15
CA ILE A 59 -4.40 -8.96 14.51
C ILE A 59 -4.52 -7.55 13.91
N CYS A 60 -5.54 -7.27 13.09
CA CYS A 60 -5.72 -5.94 12.51
C CYS A 60 -6.01 -4.88 13.58
N SER A 61 -6.79 -5.21 14.62
CA SER A 61 -7.05 -4.27 15.73
C SER A 61 -5.79 -3.94 16.51
N ILE A 62 -4.95 -4.93 16.85
CA ILE A 62 -3.66 -4.69 17.53
C ILE A 62 -2.77 -3.80 16.65
N THR A 63 -2.71 -4.08 15.35
CA THR A 63 -1.95 -3.27 14.39
C THR A 63 -2.47 -1.83 14.35
N GLY A 64 -3.79 -1.66 14.21
CA GLY A 64 -4.43 -0.34 14.19
C GLY A 64 -4.24 0.44 15.48
N LEU A 65 -4.41 -0.21 16.64
CA LEU A 65 -4.16 0.41 17.95
C LEU A 65 -2.69 0.81 18.10
N THR A 66 -1.75 -0.01 17.64
CA THR A 66 -0.31 0.33 17.67
C THR A 66 -0.01 1.55 16.81
N LEU A 67 -0.56 1.59 15.59
CA LEU A 67 -0.42 2.75 14.70
C LEU A 67 -1.00 4.03 15.33
N LEU A 68 -2.21 3.96 15.89
CA LEU A 68 -2.89 5.12 16.49
C LEU A 68 -2.19 5.63 17.76
N SER A 69 -1.79 4.71 18.64
CA SER A 69 -1.16 5.05 19.93
C SER A 69 0.28 5.54 19.79
N SER A 70 1.00 5.13 18.75
CA SER A 70 2.39 5.57 18.51
C SER A 70 2.48 6.96 17.88
N GLY A 71 1.40 7.48 17.29
CA GLY A 71 1.34 8.81 16.67
C GLY A 71 2.09 8.95 15.33
N VAL A 72 2.82 7.91 14.89
CA VAL A 72 3.68 7.95 13.69
C VAL A 72 2.93 8.22 12.39
N TRP A 73 1.62 7.98 12.36
CA TRP A 73 0.78 8.24 11.20
C TRP A 73 0.67 9.73 10.84
N ASN A 74 1.04 10.62 11.78
CA ASN A 74 1.00 12.08 11.62
C ASN A 74 2.40 12.71 11.62
N GLU A 75 3.45 11.90 11.48
CA GLU A 75 4.84 12.38 11.50
C GLU A 75 5.51 12.17 10.14
N LYS A 76 6.29 13.15 9.71
CA LYS A 76 7.12 13.03 8.51
C LYS A 76 8.43 12.33 8.86
N HIS A 77 8.76 11.30 8.11
CA HIS A 77 9.96 10.49 8.29
C HIS A 77 10.87 10.63 7.08
N GLN A 78 12.18 10.59 7.33
CA GLN A 78 13.15 10.54 6.24
C GLN A 78 13.02 9.20 5.50
N ASN A 79 12.77 9.26 4.19
CA ASN A 79 12.67 8.08 3.33
C ASN A 79 13.03 8.41 1.88
N ASP A 80 13.15 7.34 1.09
CA ASP A 80 13.21 7.41 -0.37
C ASP A 80 11.79 7.38 -0.93
N PHE A 81 11.52 8.24 -1.90
CA PHE A 81 10.19 8.43 -2.45
C PHE A 81 9.92 7.40 -3.55
N SER A 82 8.80 6.68 -3.42
CA SER A 82 8.29 5.83 -4.48
C SER A 82 7.75 6.69 -5.60
N PHE A 83 8.19 6.46 -6.84
CA PHE A 83 7.69 7.19 -8.02
C PHE A 83 6.19 7.01 -8.25
N ALA A 84 5.59 5.92 -7.75
CA ALA A 84 4.14 5.70 -7.82
C ALA A 84 3.36 6.67 -6.93
N ASP A 85 3.97 7.10 -5.82
CA ASP A 85 3.37 8.00 -4.82
C ASP A 85 3.92 9.44 -4.89
N LEU A 86 4.85 9.69 -5.82
CA LEU A 86 5.47 10.99 -6.08
C LEU A 86 4.64 11.79 -7.08
N GLU A 87 4.31 13.02 -6.72
CA GLU A 87 3.65 13.97 -7.62
C GLU A 87 4.22 15.37 -7.40
N ILE A 88 4.51 16.09 -8.48
CA ILE A 88 5.08 17.44 -8.42
C ILE A 88 4.00 18.43 -8.84
N MET A 89 3.75 19.41 -7.98
CA MET A 89 2.75 20.46 -8.17
C MET A 89 3.40 21.82 -8.43
N GLU A 90 2.69 22.68 -9.14
CA GLU A 90 3.10 24.07 -9.31
C GLU A 90 2.87 24.90 -8.04
N GLY A 91 3.78 25.85 -7.78
CA GLY A 91 3.70 26.79 -6.68
C GLY A 91 4.22 26.24 -5.35
N GLY A 92 4.34 27.13 -4.36
CA GLY A 92 4.66 26.80 -2.97
C GLY A 92 3.39 26.54 -2.17
N LEU A 93 2.91 25.29 -2.18
CA LEU A 93 1.74 24.89 -1.41
C LEU A 93 2.11 24.79 0.08
N SER A 94 1.15 25.13 0.94
CA SER A 94 1.27 24.94 2.38
C SER A 94 0.09 24.14 2.92
N GLU A 95 0.34 23.25 3.89
CA GLU A 95 -0.73 22.47 4.53
C GLU A 95 -1.77 23.37 5.23
N ASP A 96 -1.34 24.52 5.76
CA ASP A 96 -2.21 25.49 6.45
C ASP A 96 -3.12 26.27 5.49
N ALA A 97 -2.57 26.69 4.35
CA ALA A 97 -3.28 27.53 3.38
C ALA A 97 -4.08 26.70 2.36
N ASP A 98 -3.53 25.57 1.92
CA ASP A 98 -4.06 24.73 0.84
C ASP A 98 -4.69 23.42 1.33
N GLY A 99 -4.85 23.23 2.65
CA GLY A 99 -5.34 21.97 3.23
C GLY A 99 -6.66 21.46 2.63
N GLY A 100 -7.59 22.35 2.32
CA GLY A 100 -8.84 21.99 1.62
C GLY A 100 -8.63 21.50 0.18
N ARG A 101 -7.72 22.14 -0.56
CA ARG A 101 -7.36 21.77 -1.94
C ARG A 101 -6.62 20.43 -1.96
N LEU A 102 -5.67 20.24 -1.04
CA LEU A 102 -4.94 18.98 -0.83
C LEU A 102 -5.89 17.84 -0.46
N PHE A 103 -6.83 18.06 0.47
CA PHE A 103 -7.83 17.07 0.85
C PHE A 103 -8.68 16.61 -0.35
N ASN A 104 -9.14 17.58 -1.16
CA ASN A 104 -9.95 17.28 -2.35
C ASN A 104 -9.13 16.52 -3.41
N HIS A 105 -7.88 16.92 -3.65
CA HIS A 105 -6.95 16.25 -4.56
C HIS A 105 -6.73 14.79 -4.16
N PHE A 106 -6.35 14.55 -2.90
CA PHE A 106 -6.04 13.20 -2.44
C PHE A 106 -7.26 12.27 -2.39
N ASN A 107 -8.47 12.79 -2.21
CA ASN A 107 -9.67 11.95 -2.10
C ASN A 107 -10.42 11.77 -3.42
N ASN A 108 -9.86 12.26 -4.53
CA ASN A 108 -10.40 12.09 -5.87
C ASN A 108 -11.89 12.45 -5.96
N GLN A 109 -12.32 13.44 -5.18
CA GLN A 109 -13.69 13.97 -5.23
C GLN A 109 -13.80 14.94 -6.40
N GLY A 110 -13.86 14.41 -7.61
CA GLY A 110 -14.20 15.18 -8.83
C GLY A 110 -15.64 15.72 -8.85
N TRP A 111 -16.31 15.84 -7.70
CA TRP A 111 -17.72 16.21 -7.57
C TRP A 111 -17.97 17.59 -6.94
N VAL A 112 -16.93 18.33 -6.53
CA VAL A 112 -17.11 19.69 -6.00
C VAL A 112 -16.20 20.66 -6.72
N ASN A 113 -16.83 21.53 -7.51
CA ASN A 113 -16.24 22.69 -8.15
C ASN A 113 -15.38 23.51 -7.18
N SER A 114 -14.17 23.88 -7.65
CA SER A 114 -13.36 25.07 -7.31
C SER A 114 -11.94 24.72 -6.85
N GLU A 115 -10.96 25.02 -7.71
CA GLU A 115 -9.50 25.09 -7.46
C GLU A 115 -8.75 23.76 -7.26
N SER A 116 -8.75 22.92 -8.31
CA SER A 116 -7.85 21.77 -8.42
C SER A 116 -6.38 22.22 -8.33
N LEU A 117 -5.54 21.44 -7.65
CA LEU A 117 -4.09 21.61 -7.69
C LEU A 117 -3.61 21.46 -9.13
N VAL A 118 -2.67 22.30 -9.56
CA VAL A 118 -2.12 22.25 -10.92
C VAL A 118 -0.87 21.38 -10.89
N PRO A 119 -0.88 20.22 -11.57
CA PRO A 119 0.32 19.40 -11.69
C PRO A 119 1.40 20.15 -12.48
N PHE A 120 2.64 20.09 -12.00
CA PHE A 120 3.76 20.74 -12.67
C PHE A 120 3.97 20.15 -14.06
N GLN A 121 4.20 21.02 -15.05
CA GLN A 121 4.46 20.62 -16.42
C GLN A 121 5.64 21.41 -17.01
N GLY A 122 6.65 20.69 -17.48
CA GLY A 122 7.82 21.26 -18.12
C GLY A 122 9.14 20.81 -17.49
N GLU A 123 10.12 21.72 -17.51
CA GLU A 123 11.49 21.48 -17.08
C GLU A 123 11.66 21.85 -15.60
N LEU A 124 11.87 20.84 -14.76
CA LEU A 124 12.19 21.01 -13.34
C LEU A 124 13.70 21.15 -13.17
N ALA A 125 14.16 22.37 -12.92
CA ALA A 125 15.58 22.64 -12.71
C ALA A 125 16.01 22.21 -11.31
N VAL A 126 17.01 21.31 -11.25
CA VAL A 126 17.62 20.82 -10.02
C VAL A 126 19.10 21.18 -10.02
N LYS A 127 19.59 21.72 -8.90
CA LYS A 127 21.00 22.06 -8.73
C LYS A 127 21.49 21.56 -7.38
N GLU A 128 22.56 20.77 -7.39
CA GLU A 128 23.15 20.15 -6.19
C GLU A 128 22.09 19.42 -5.35
N GLY A 129 21.23 18.68 -6.03
CA GLY A 129 20.13 17.92 -5.47
C GLY A 129 18.93 18.75 -4.99
N ARG A 130 18.95 20.08 -5.09
CA ARG A 130 17.83 20.94 -4.68
C ARG A 130 17.03 21.44 -5.86
N ILE A 131 15.71 21.34 -5.74
CA ILE A 131 14.76 21.88 -6.72
C ILE A 131 14.75 23.42 -6.60
N LYS A 132 14.93 24.11 -7.73
CA LYS A 132 15.04 25.59 -7.77
C LYS A 132 13.76 26.30 -8.23
N SER A 133 12.88 25.61 -8.95
CA SER A 133 11.59 26.13 -9.37
C SER A 133 10.62 26.22 -8.19
N GLU A 134 9.63 27.11 -8.28
CA GLU A 134 8.47 27.11 -7.38
C GLU A 134 7.60 25.87 -7.67
N ALA A 135 8.05 24.73 -7.17
CA ALA A 135 7.37 23.46 -7.28
C ALA A 135 7.26 22.83 -5.89
N THR A 136 6.10 22.27 -5.59
CA THR A 136 5.89 21.49 -4.37
C THR A 136 5.95 20.02 -4.71
N VAL A 137 6.74 19.27 -3.96
CA VAL A 137 6.78 17.81 -4.07
C VAL A 137 5.78 17.22 -3.10
N LEU A 138 4.87 16.41 -3.62
CA LEU A 138 3.96 15.57 -2.83
C LEU A 138 4.49 14.14 -2.86
N HIS A 139 4.50 13.51 -1.69
CA HIS A 139 4.80 12.09 -1.56
C HIS A 139 3.90 11.45 -0.51
N ALA A 140 3.42 10.24 -0.77
CA ALA A 140 2.61 9.45 0.16
C ALA A 140 1.40 10.24 0.73
N ARG A 141 0.75 11.04 -0.12
CA ARG A 141 -0.39 11.92 0.22
C ARG A 141 -0.07 13.01 1.27
N SER A 142 1.14 13.54 1.23
CA SER A 142 1.61 14.65 2.08
C SER A 142 2.53 15.58 1.32
N ILE A 143 2.70 16.82 1.79
CA ILE A 143 3.77 17.70 1.28
C ILE A 143 5.11 17.17 1.80
N ALA A 144 6.04 16.89 0.88
CA ALA A 144 7.38 16.47 1.22
C ALA A 144 8.26 17.67 1.61
N GLU A 145 9.11 17.47 2.61
CA GLU A 145 10.05 18.45 3.14
C GLU A 145 11.49 18.01 2.89
N ASP A 146 12.41 18.99 2.83
CA ASP A 146 13.85 18.75 2.66
C ASP A 146 14.19 17.81 1.50
N VAL A 147 13.47 17.97 0.38
CA VAL A 147 13.61 17.07 -0.76
C VAL A 147 14.98 17.23 -1.42
N VAL A 148 15.67 16.11 -1.54
CA VAL A 148 16.96 15.96 -2.21
C VAL A 148 16.80 14.98 -3.36
N VAL A 149 17.25 15.41 -4.54
CA VAL A 149 17.34 14.59 -5.74
C VAL A 149 18.78 14.11 -5.91
N SER A 150 18.97 12.81 -6.04
CA SER A 150 20.26 12.18 -6.29
C SER A 150 20.22 11.31 -7.53
N ASP A 151 21.40 11.04 -8.08
CA ASP A 151 21.62 10.03 -9.11
C ASP A 151 22.63 8.98 -8.61
N ASN A 152 23.06 8.08 -9.50
CA ASN A 152 24.04 7.04 -9.16
C ASN A 152 25.44 7.58 -8.77
N GLU A 153 25.75 8.84 -9.08
CA GLU A 153 27.05 9.47 -8.86
C GLU A 153 27.03 10.47 -7.68
N GLY A 154 25.86 10.88 -7.19
CA GLY A 154 25.69 11.71 -6.01
C GLY A 154 24.51 12.68 -6.12
N LEU A 155 24.74 13.95 -5.76
CA LEU A 155 23.70 14.98 -5.83
C LEU A 155 23.44 15.37 -7.29
N PHE A 156 22.20 15.19 -7.74
CA PHE A 156 21.82 15.44 -9.12
C PHE A 156 21.86 16.94 -9.45
N SER A 157 22.42 17.30 -10.60
CA SER A 157 22.37 18.66 -11.14
C SER A 157 22.01 18.61 -12.62
N GLY A 158 20.87 19.18 -12.97
CA GLY A 158 20.35 19.10 -14.32
C GLY A 158 18.88 19.47 -14.39
N VAL A 159 18.24 19.07 -15.49
CA VAL A 159 16.83 19.33 -15.74
C VAL A 159 16.09 18.01 -15.80
N LEU A 160 14.99 17.93 -15.06
CA LEU A 160 14.08 16.79 -15.09
C LEU A 160 12.82 17.16 -15.87
N LEU A 161 12.43 16.34 -16.84
CA LEU A 161 11.22 16.55 -17.61
C LEU A 161 10.02 15.96 -16.87
N ILE A 162 9.09 16.84 -16.50
CA ILE A 162 7.86 16.51 -15.79
C ILE A 162 6.66 16.72 -16.73
N GLN A 163 5.77 15.74 -16.79
CA GLN A 163 4.47 15.90 -17.45
C GLN A 163 3.36 15.47 -16.50
N LYS A 164 2.36 16.34 -16.35
CA LYS A 164 1.21 16.11 -15.45
C LYS A 164 1.67 15.72 -14.04
N GLY A 165 2.66 16.44 -13.51
CA GLY A 165 3.22 16.22 -12.18
C GLY A 165 4.04 14.94 -12.01
N ARG A 166 4.27 14.16 -13.07
CA ARG A 166 5.05 12.91 -13.03
C ARG A 166 6.32 13.02 -13.84
N LEU A 167 7.38 12.40 -13.30
CA LEU A 167 8.67 12.28 -13.96
C LEU A 167 8.55 11.37 -15.19
N GLN A 168 9.09 11.79 -16.33
CA GLN A 168 9.06 10.99 -17.56
C GLN A 168 10.13 9.89 -17.57
N GLU A 169 11.31 10.19 -17.03
CA GLU A 169 12.44 9.27 -16.96
C GLU A 169 12.84 9.08 -15.50
N THR A 170 12.61 7.87 -14.98
CA THR A 170 12.86 7.51 -13.58
C THR A 170 14.18 6.77 -13.39
N THR A 171 14.84 6.36 -14.49
CA THR A 171 16.02 5.51 -14.41
C THR A 171 17.21 6.26 -13.83
N GLY A 172 17.76 5.76 -12.72
CA GLY A 172 18.97 6.30 -12.11
C GLY A 172 18.78 7.62 -11.37
N ILE A 173 17.54 8.05 -11.13
CA ILE A 173 17.20 9.20 -10.29
C ILE A 173 16.50 8.71 -9.03
N THR A 174 16.81 9.32 -7.89
CA THR A 174 16.15 9.06 -6.61
C THR A 174 15.72 10.37 -5.99
N PHE A 175 14.49 10.44 -5.51
CA PHE A 175 14.01 11.52 -4.65
C PHE A 175 13.99 11.01 -3.22
N SER A 176 14.53 11.80 -2.29
CA SER A 176 14.52 11.48 -0.87
C SER A 176 14.20 12.73 -0.06
N GLY A 177 13.66 12.58 1.14
CA GLY A 177 13.29 13.71 1.99
C GLY A 177 12.41 13.26 3.15
N ARG A 178 11.78 14.21 3.84
CA ARG A 178 10.83 13.94 4.92
C ARG A 178 9.40 13.98 4.39
N SER A 179 8.68 12.87 4.47
CA SER A 179 7.25 12.82 4.11
C SER A 179 6.49 11.89 5.06
N LEU A 180 5.15 11.87 4.97
CA LEU A 180 4.41 10.75 5.55
C LEU A 180 4.82 9.43 4.89
N ILE A 181 4.55 8.33 5.58
CA ILE A 181 4.80 6.96 5.10
C ILE A 181 3.55 6.13 5.32
N HIS A 182 3.40 5.04 4.57
CA HIS A 182 2.27 4.12 4.71
C HIS A 182 2.73 2.66 4.58
N SER A 183 1.78 1.73 4.74
CA SER A 183 2.00 0.28 4.58
C SER A 183 3.02 -0.27 5.60
N ALA A 184 3.79 -1.29 5.22
CA ALA A 184 4.72 -2.00 6.11
C ALA A 184 5.78 -1.09 6.80
N PRO A 185 6.40 -0.11 6.12
CA PRO A 185 7.33 0.81 6.78
C PRO A 185 6.71 1.60 7.94
N LEU A 186 5.47 2.07 7.80
CA LEU A 186 4.75 2.78 8.86
C LEU A 186 4.54 1.88 10.09
N THR A 187 4.12 0.63 9.86
CA THR A 187 3.93 -0.35 10.94
C THR A 187 5.25 -0.68 11.63
N ALA A 188 6.36 -0.85 10.89
CA ALA A 188 7.67 -1.09 11.49
C ALA A 188 8.10 0.06 12.40
N ILE A 189 7.94 1.31 11.97
CA ILE A 189 8.28 2.50 12.77
C ILE A 189 7.36 2.61 14.00
N ALA A 190 6.06 2.32 13.86
CA ALA A 190 5.13 2.29 14.99
C ALA A 190 5.54 1.27 16.06
N PHE A 191 5.90 0.06 15.63
CA PHE A 191 6.36 -1.00 16.54
C PHE A 191 7.71 -0.66 17.19
N ASN A 192 8.58 0.07 16.48
CA ASN A 192 9.85 0.54 17.05
C ASN A 192 9.67 1.56 18.18
N LYS A 193 8.65 2.42 18.09
CA LYS A 193 8.29 3.34 19.19
C LYS A 193 7.61 2.65 20.37
N GLY A 194 7.13 1.42 20.17
CA GLY A 194 6.42 0.65 21.18
C GLY A 194 7.34 -0.02 22.19
N LEU A 195 6.78 -1.01 22.90
CA LEU A 195 7.46 -1.75 23.97
C LEU A 195 8.77 -2.44 23.51
N PHE A 196 8.88 -2.78 22.23
CA PHE A 196 9.96 -3.60 21.70
C PHE A 196 11.18 -2.79 21.23
N GLY A 197 11.13 -1.45 21.25
CA GLY A 197 12.22 -0.60 20.79
C GLY A 197 12.68 -0.98 19.37
N ASP A 198 13.98 -0.88 19.10
CA ASP A 198 14.57 -1.22 17.79
C ASP A 198 14.33 -2.68 17.32
N TYR A 199 13.84 -3.56 18.19
CA TYR A 199 13.46 -4.92 17.81
C TYR A 199 12.06 -5.02 17.17
N GLY A 200 11.24 -3.97 17.28
CA GLY A 200 9.89 -3.93 16.72
C GLY A 200 9.87 -4.20 15.21
N GLN A 201 10.82 -3.63 14.47
CA GLN A 201 10.96 -3.81 13.02
C GLN A 201 11.23 -5.26 12.62
N TYR A 202 11.99 -6.01 13.43
CA TYR A 202 12.26 -7.43 13.13
C TYR A 202 11.04 -8.29 13.38
N ILE A 203 10.26 -8.00 14.43
CA ILE A 203 8.99 -8.68 14.69
C ILE A 203 8.03 -8.48 13.51
N VAL A 204 7.90 -7.23 13.04
CA VAL A 204 7.05 -6.91 11.89
C VAL A 204 7.56 -7.59 10.62
N ALA A 205 8.87 -7.55 10.35
CA ALA A 205 9.45 -8.17 9.15
C ALA A 205 9.28 -9.70 9.13
N ILE A 206 9.57 -10.38 10.24
CA ILE A 206 9.38 -11.84 10.36
C ILE A 206 7.89 -12.19 10.28
N GLY A 207 7.03 -11.42 10.93
CA GLY A 207 5.58 -11.59 10.86
C GLY A 207 5.06 -11.47 9.43
N LEU A 208 5.47 -10.42 8.71
CA LEU A 208 5.11 -10.22 7.30
C LEU A 208 5.61 -11.34 6.40
N LEU A 209 6.83 -11.85 6.62
CA LEU A 209 7.38 -12.97 5.87
C LEU A 209 6.53 -14.24 6.07
N LEU A 210 6.22 -14.58 7.33
CA LEU A 210 5.42 -15.76 7.66
C LEU A 210 3.99 -15.63 7.13
N PHE A 211 3.38 -14.45 7.25
CA PHE A 211 2.05 -14.16 6.74
C PHE A 211 1.98 -14.29 5.21
N ALA A 212 2.89 -13.63 4.49
CA ALA A 212 2.97 -13.72 3.04
C ALA A 212 3.20 -15.17 2.56
N PHE A 213 4.05 -15.92 3.27
CA PHE A 213 4.31 -17.32 2.96
C PHE A 213 3.08 -18.21 3.20
N SER A 214 2.36 -18.03 4.32
CA SER A 214 1.14 -18.80 4.58
C SER A 214 0.07 -18.51 3.55
N THR A 215 -0.13 -17.24 3.17
CA THR A 215 -1.11 -16.85 2.15
C THR A 215 -0.75 -17.44 0.79
N ALA A 216 0.53 -17.44 0.41
CA ALA A 216 0.99 -18.04 -0.84
C ALA A 216 0.68 -19.55 -0.92
N ILE A 217 0.83 -20.28 0.19
CA ILE A 217 0.50 -21.71 0.23
C ILE A 217 -1.01 -21.91 0.09
N SER A 218 -1.82 -21.18 0.87
CA SER A 218 -3.28 -21.30 0.85
C SER A 218 -3.85 -20.99 -0.53
N TRP A 219 -3.43 -19.90 -1.16
CA TRP A 219 -3.92 -19.52 -2.49
C TRP A 219 -3.44 -20.44 -3.61
N SER A 220 -2.23 -21.01 -3.49
CA SER A 220 -1.78 -22.09 -4.39
C SER A 220 -2.66 -23.33 -4.26
N TYR A 221 -3.09 -23.66 -3.04
CA TYR A 221 -4.01 -24.76 -2.81
C TYR A 221 -5.41 -24.48 -3.36
N TYR A 222 -5.96 -23.29 -3.09
CA TYR A 222 -7.28 -22.87 -3.58
C TYR A 222 -7.36 -22.92 -5.10
N GLY A 223 -6.42 -22.29 -5.80
CA GLY A 223 -6.39 -22.32 -7.26
C GLY A 223 -6.14 -23.72 -7.81
N GLY A 224 -5.36 -24.55 -7.13
CA GLY A 224 -5.20 -25.97 -7.48
C GLY A 224 -6.52 -26.75 -7.46
N ARG A 225 -7.40 -26.48 -6.48
CA ARG A 225 -8.75 -27.07 -6.42
C ARG A 225 -9.65 -26.53 -7.53
N SER A 226 -9.62 -25.24 -7.82
CA SER A 226 -10.35 -24.64 -8.95
C SER A 226 -9.90 -25.23 -10.30
N VAL A 227 -8.60 -25.42 -10.51
CA VAL A 227 -8.05 -26.07 -11.71
C VAL A 227 -8.46 -27.53 -11.79
N THR A 228 -8.48 -28.24 -10.66
CA THR A 228 -8.96 -29.62 -10.62
C THR A 228 -10.42 -29.73 -11.06
N TYR A 229 -11.27 -28.79 -10.62
CA TYR A 229 -12.67 -28.74 -11.00
C TYR A 229 -12.87 -28.45 -12.50
N LEU A 230 -12.10 -27.51 -13.06
CA LEU A 230 -12.25 -27.07 -14.46
C LEU A 230 -11.59 -28.00 -15.49
N PHE A 231 -10.38 -28.47 -15.19
CA PHE A 231 -9.52 -29.15 -16.17
C PHE A 231 -9.10 -30.55 -15.74
N GLY A 232 -9.36 -30.92 -14.49
CA GLY A 232 -8.96 -32.20 -13.90
C GLY A 232 -7.59 -32.18 -13.24
N VAL A 233 -7.31 -33.23 -12.47
CA VAL A 233 -6.13 -33.35 -11.57
C VAL A 233 -4.79 -33.23 -12.31
N LYS A 234 -4.74 -33.65 -13.59
CA LYS A 234 -3.52 -33.63 -14.40
C LYS A 234 -2.92 -32.22 -14.56
N TYR A 235 -3.76 -31.18 -14.53
CA TYR A 235 -3.32 -29.80 -14.78
C TYR A 235 -2.84 -29.06 -13.54
N VAL A 236 -3.00 -29.63 -12.34
CA VAL A 236 -2.61 -28.98 -11.08
C VAL A 236 -1.11 -28.68 -11.02
N ASN A 237 -0.26 -29.57 -11.53
CA ASN A 237 1.19 -29.34 -11.54
C ASN A 237 1.58 -28.19 -12.47
N TYR A 238 0.91 -28.05 -13.62
CA TYR A 238 1.14 -26.92 -14.53
C TYR A 238 0.70 -25.61 -13.89
N TYR A 239 -0.45 -25.60 -13.22
CA TYR A 239 -0.91 -24.44 -12.44
C TYR A 239 0.10 -24.03 -11.38
N ARG A 240 0.66 -24.98 -10.60
CA ARG A 240 1.67 -24.66 -9.58
C ARG A 240 2.93 -24.04 -10.17
N VAL A 241 3.38 -24.52 -11.32
CA VAL A 241 4.53 -23.89 -12.03
C VAL A 241 4.19 -22.47 -12.45
N LEU A 242 3.01 -22.25 -13.04
CA LEU A 242 2.55 -20.90 -13.40
C LEU A 242 2.41 -19.99 -12.18
N TYR A 243 1.91 -20.51 -11.05
CA TYR A 243 1.75 -19.79 -9.80
C TYR A 243 3.11 -19.29 -9.27
N VAL A 244 4.13 -20.15 -9.25
CA VAL A 244 5.49 -19.78 -8.81
C VAL A 244 6.13 -18.76 -9.75
N ILE A 245 5.95 -18.91 -11.08
CA ILE A 245 6.40 -17.90 -12.05
C ILE A 245 5.70 -16.56 -11.80
N GLY A 246 4.39 -16.59 -11.53
CA GLY A 246 3.61 -15.39 -11.18
C GLY A 246 4.15 -14.69 -9.93
N PHE A 247 4.56 -15.42 -8.90
CA PHE A 247 5.21 -14.86 -7.71
C PHE A 247 6.52 -14.14 -8.04
N PHE A 248 7.35 -14.75 -8.90
CA PHE A 248 8.61 -14.12 -9.33
C PHE A 248 8.35 -12.84 -10.12
N LEU A 249 7.37 -12.84 -11.04
CA LEU A 249 6.99 -11.65 -11.78
C LEU A 249 6.41 -10.56 -10.87
N ALA A 250 5.58 -10.92 -9.90
CA ALA A 250 5.00 -9.99 -8.93
C ALA A 250 6.07 -9.28 -8.07
N ALA A 251 7.23 -9.89 -7.86
CA ALA A 251 8.35 -9.27 -7.17
C ALA A 251 9.08 -8.20 -8.00
N ILE A 252 8.84 -8.14 -9.32
CA ILE A 252 9.53 -7.24 -10.27
C ILE A 252 8.55 -6.19 -10.84
N ILE A 253 7.25 -6.50 -10.90
CA ILE A 253 6.20 -5.60 -11.39
C ILE A 253 5.84 -4.56 -10.34
N ASP A 254 5.51 -3.34 -10.78
CA ASP A 254 5.05 -2.26 -9.92
C ASP A 254 3.84 -2.68 -9.05
N THR A 255 3.93 -2.40 -7.76
CA THR A 255 2.93 -2.82 -6.76
C THR A 255 1.55 -2.21 -7.04
N THR A 256 1.48 -1.01 -7.63
CA THR A 256 0.23 -0.33 -7.99
C THR A 256 -0.57 -1.11 -9.02
N ILE A 257 0.12 -1.69 -10.01
CA ILE A 257 -0.51 -2.51 -11.05
C ILE A 257 -1.10 -3.77 -10.40
N VAL A 258 -0.34 -4.40 -9.50
CA VAL A 258 -0.77 -5.61 -8.77
C VAL A 258 -2.05 -5.35 -7.98
N TRP A 259 -2.11 -4.27 -7.19
CA TRP A 259 -3.32 -3.93 -6.41
C TRP A 259 -4.53 -3.59 -7.28
N THR A 260 -4.31 -2.99 -8.46
CA THR A 260 -5.39 -2.65 -9.38
C THR A 260 -6.02 -3.93 -9.97
N PHE A 261 -5.20 -4.89 -10.39
CA PHE A 261 -5.71 -6.18 -10.87
C PHE A 261 -6.38 -6.99 -9.76
N ALA A 262 -5.75 -7.06 -8.58
CA ALA A 262 -6.29 -7.79 -7.42
C ALA A 262 -7.64 -7.24 -6.96
N GLY A 263 -7.91 -5.95 -7.17
CA GLY A 263 -9.20 -5.34 -6.85
C GLY A 263 -10.33 -5.65 -7.84
N ILE A 264 -10.00 -6.08 -9.05
CA ILE A 264 -10.95 -6.38 -10.13
C ILE A 264 -11.27 -7.89 -10.19
N ALA A 265 -10.27 -8.72 -9.87
CA ALA A 265 -10.37 -10.19 -9.85
C ALA A 265 -11.18 -10.70 -8.66
#